data_AF-A0A9D8X781-F1
#
_entry.id   AF-A0A9D8X781-F1
#
_cell.length_a   1.000
_cell.length_b   1.000
_cell.length_c   1.000
_cell.angle_alpha   90.00
_cell.angle_beta   90.00
_cell.angle_gamma   90.00
#
_symmetry.space_group_name_H-M   'P 1'
#
loop_
_entity.id
_entity.type
_entity.pdbx_description
1 polymer ?
#
loop_
_entity_poly.entity_id
_entity_poly.type
_entity_poly.pdbx_seq_one_letter_code
_entity_poly.pdbx_strand_id
1 'polypeptide(L)'
;MILDGYWKRELAHNKRSLKFWLKVGSVFDKYAEHQVNKAILYSAVIIRKMFEDEKGAETVLKKGNLPIPPLQLLKYKVKITAYPFSGDKDFIIERVIPDNYECSKVYSEEVELNKVCNQIIHSFVWSVAYNQDAKKIHGVLFASDKSKTEVMYLIMPEEFIKAIDFCIEHGNI
;
A
#
# COMPACT_ATOMS: atom_id res chain seq x y z
N MET A 1 2.47 -6.42 20.59
CA MET A 1 2.51 -5.49 19.44
C MET A 1 1.21 -5.50 18.65
N ILE A 2 0.69 -6.66 18.22
CA ILE A 2 -0.68 -6.74 17.70
C ILE A 2 -1.62 -6.81 18.89
N LEU A 3 -1.52 -7.84 19.75
CA LEU A 3 -2.41 -8.10 20.90
C LEU A 3 -2.62 -7.00 21.96
N ASP A 4 -1.83 -5.92 21.97
CA ASP A 4 -1.96 -4.80 22.92
C ASP A 4 -2.76 -3.61 22.36
N GLY A 5 -3.25 -3.70 21.11
CA GLY A 5 -4.00 -2.64 20.43
C GLY A 5 -3.17 -1.41 20.06
N TYR A 6 -1.86 -1.40 20.36
CA TYR A 6 -0.98 -0.24 20.12
C TYR A 6 -0.86 0.08 18.63
N TRP A 7 -1.00 -0.93 17.77
CA TRP A 7 -1.05 -0.76 16.32
C TRP A 7 -2.16 0.18 15.84
N LYS A 8 -3.32 0.28 16.52
CA LYS A 8 -4.39 1.23 16.15
C LYS A 8 -3.88 2.66 16.30
N ARG A 9 -3.13 2.93 17.36
CA ARG A 9 -2.50 4.24 17.62
C ARG A 9 -1.42 4.56 16.58
N GLU A 10 -0.60 3.58 16.22
CA GLU A 10 0.44 3.73 15.20
C GLU A 10 -0.17 3.98 13.82
N LEU A 11 -1.18 3.21 13.42
CA LEU A 11 -1.91 3.45 12.17
C LEU A 11 -2.59 4.83 12.15
N ALA A 12 -3.21 5.24 13.28
CA ALA A 12 -3.79 6.57 13.39
C ALA A 12 -2.73 7.69 13.34
N HIS A 13 -1.53 7.46 13.89
CA HIS A 13 -0.40 8.36 13.76
C HIS A 13 0.06 8.48 12.30
N ASN A 14 0.31 7.34 11.63
CA ASN A 14 0.71 7.30 10.23
C ASN A 14 -0.33 7.96 9.32
N LYS A 15 -1.63 7.73 9.57
CA LYS A 15 -2.73 8.40 8.85
C LYS A 15 -2.67 9.91 8.99
N ARG A 16 -2.47 10.43 10.20
CA ARG A 16 -2.34 11.88 10.44
C ARG A 16 -1.10 12.45 9.76
N SER A 17 0.02 11.73 9.85
CA SER A 17 1.26 12.09 9.15
C SER A 17 1.04 12.18 7.65
N LEU A 18 0.43 11.16 7.03
CA LEU A 18 0.08 11.16 5.60
C LEU A 18 -0.76 12.39 5.23
N LYS A 19 -1.89 12.60 5.91
CA LYS A 19 -2.76 13.76 5.63
C LYS A 19 -2.01 15.10 5.74
N PHE A 20 -1.14 15.24 6.73
CA PHE A 20 -0.34 16.44 6.91
C PHE A 20 0.65 16.65 5.76
N TRP A 21 1.48 15.64 5.46
CA TRP A 21 2.52 15.76 4.45
C TRP A 21 1.99 15.86 3.02
N LEU A 22 0.84 15.25 2.72
CA LEU A 22 0.15 15.46 1.44
C LEU A 22 -0.28 16.92 1.25
N LYS A 23 -0.67 17.60 2.33
CA LYS A 23 -1.09 19.00 2.29
C LYS A 23 0.08 19.97 2.12
N VAL A 24 1.20 19.73 2.78
CA VAL A 24 2.37 20.63 2.78
C VAL A 24 3.51 20.17 1.86
N GLY A 25 3.30 19.09 1.09
CA GLY A 25 4.36 18.40 0.36
C GLY A 25 5.11 19.28 -0.65
N SER A 26 4.41 20.21 -1.30
CA SER A 26 5.01 21.14 -2.27
C SER A 26 6.03 22.10 -1.65
N VAL A 27 5.98 22.32 -0.32
CA VAL A 27 6.87 23.24 0.41
C VAL A 27 8.11 22.52 0.94
N PHE A 28 7.94 21.28 1.41
CA PHE A 28 8.99 20.51 2.08
C PHE A 28 9.64 19.43 1.19
N ASP A 29 9.19 19.32 -0.06
CA ASP A 29 9.79 18.53 -1.14
C ASP A 29 10.23 17.13 -0.69
N LYS A 30 11.52 16.80 -0.76
CA LYS A 30 12.09 15.48 -0.38
C LYS A 30 11.81 15.08 1.07
N TYR A 31 11.69 16.02 1.99
CA TYR A 31 11.35 15.67 3.37
C TYR A 31 9.90 15.18 3.48
N ALA A 32 8.98 15.79 2.73
CA ALA A 32 7.61 15.30 2.66
C ALA A 32 7.53 13.91 1.99
N GLU A 33 8.29 13.68 0.91
CA GLU A 33 8.42 12.34 0.30
C GLU A 33 8.84 11.30 1.32
N HIS A 34 9.91 11.58 2.08
CA HIS A 34 10.43 10.67 3.09
C HIS A 34 9.35 10.31 4.12
N GLN A 35 8.57 11.30 4.57
CA GLN A 35 7.53 11.07 5.56
C GLN A 35 6.32 10.31 5.01
N VAL A 36 5.91 10.58 3.77
CA VAL A 36 4.86 9.83 3.07
C VAL A 36 5.30 8.37 2.88
N ASN A 37 6.51 8.16 2.39
CA ASN A 37 7.10 6.83 2.20
C ASN A 37 7.13 6.05 3.51
N LYS A 38 7.64 6.66 4.57
CA LYS A 38 7.71 6.05 5.90
C LYS A 38 6.32 5.65 6.41
N ALA A 39 5.35 6.55 6.32
CA ALA A 39 4.00 6.29 6.83
C ALA A 39 3.27 5.20 6.03
N ILE A 40 3.44 5.14 4.70
CA ILE A 40 2.88 4.05 3.89
C ILE A 40 3.56 2.72 4.21
N LEU A 41 4.89 2.68 4.24
CA LEU A 41 5.64 1.45 4.47
C LEU A 41 5.32 0.87 5.85
N TYR A 42 5.33 1.69 6.91
CA TYR A 42 5.06 1.22 8.26
C TYR A 42 3.63 0.75 8.43
N SER A 43 2.66 1.48 7.86
CA SER A 43 1.27 1.01 7.83
C SER A 43 1.13 -0.29 7.05
N ALA A 44 1.79 -0.45 5.91
CA ALA A 44 1.75 -1.69 5.13
C ALA A 44 2.29 -2.88 5.92
N VAL A 45 3.39 -2.72 6.67
CA VAL A 45 3.93 -3.77 7.55
C VAL A 45 2.95 -4.15 8.65
N ILE A 46 2.39 -3.16 9.36
CA ILE A 46 1.41 -3.39 10.43
C ILE A 46 0.21 -4.14 9.88
N ILE A 47 -0.39 -3.63 8.79
CA ILE A 47 -1.57 -4.24 8.15
C ILE A 47 -1.24 -5.65 7.68
N ARG A 48 -0.13 -5.87 6.97
CA ARG A 48 0.28 -7.20 6.50
C ARG A 48 0.36 -8.20 7.66
N LYS A 49 0.91 -7.78 8.80
CA LYS A 49 1.01 -8.65 9.99
C LYS A 49 -0.36 -8.95 10.61
N MET A 50 -1.27 -7.98 10.65
CA MET A 50 -2.66 -8.23 11.08
C MET A 50 -3.37 -9.28 10.21
N PHE A 51 -3.16 -9.24 8.89
CA PHE A 51 -3.70 -10.25 7.98
C PHE A 51 -3.11 -11.64 8.21
N GLU A 52 -1.82 -11.76 8.54
CA GLU A 52 -1.20 -13.04 8.90
C GLU A 52 -1.83 -13.63 10.15
N ASP A 53 -2.07 -12.80 11.16
CA ASP A 53 -2.67 -13.21 12.42
C ASP A 53 -4.14 -13.65 12.21
N GLU A 54 -4.96 -12.90 11.47
CA GLU A 54 -6.33 -13.31 11.14
C GLU A 54 -6.38 -14.62 10.34
N LYS A 55 -5.48 -14.79 9.37
CA LYS A 55 -5.38 -16.04 8.60
C LYS A 55 -4.95 -17.23 9.47
N GLY A 56 -4.07 -16.99 10.42
CA GLY A 56 -3.68 -17.97 11.44
C GLY A 56 -4.88 -18.40 12.28
N ALA A 57 -5.65 -17.43 12.79
CA ALA A 57 -6.87 -17.68 13.56
C ALA A 57 -7.91 -18.46 12.74
N GLU A 58 -8.14 -18.06 11.48
CA GLU A 58 -9.05 -18.78 10.57
C GLU A 58 -8.67 -20.25 10.43
N THR A 59 -7.37 -20.53 10.28
CA THR A 59 -6.84 -21.88 10.11
C THR A 59 -7.09 -22.73 11.36
N VAL A 60 -6.90 -22.16 12.55
CA VAL A 60 -7.15 -22.85 13.83
C VAL A 60 -8.64 -23.15 14.00
N LEU A 61 -9.52 -22.16 13.76
CA LEU A 61 -10.96 -22.33 13.88
C LEU A 61 -11.51 -23.38 12.89
N LYS A 62 -11.03 -23.36 11.63
CA LYS A 62 -11.35 -24.38 10.62
C LYS A 62 -10.94 -25.78 11.07
N LYS A 63 -9.73 -25.95 11.60
CA LYS A 63 -9.25 -27.25 12.09
C LYS A 63 -10.06 -27.76 13.28
N GLY A 64 -10.54 -26.85 14.13
CA GLY A 64 -11.38 -27.18 15.28
C GLY A 64 -12.87 -27.36 14.95
N ASN A 65 -13.29 -27.22 13.68
CA ASN A 65 -14.72 -27.15 13.29
C ASN A 65 -15.51 -26.10 14.09
N LEU A 66 -14.86 -25.00 14.47
CA LEU A 66 -15.48 -23.93 15.23
C LEU A 66 -16.12 -22.90 14.29
N PRO A 67 -17.19 -22.20 14.72
CA PRO A 67 -17.74 -21.07 13.99
C PRO A 67 -16.66 -20.01 13.75
N ILE A 68 -16.49 -19.61 12.49
CA ILE A 68 -15.51 -18.58 12.10
C ILE A 68 -16.20 -17.23 12.20
N PRO A 69 -15.67 -16.26 12.99
CA PRO A 69 -16.21 -14.92 13.02
C PRO A 69 -16.04 -14.25 11.64
N PRO A 70 -16.74 -13.14 11.37
CA PRO A 70 -16.54 -12.40 10.12
C PRO A 70 -15.13 -11.78 10.10
N LEU A 71 -14.19 -12.45 9.44
CA LEU A 71 -12.82 -11.99 9.20
C LEU A 71 -12.81 -10.96 8.06
N GLN A 72 -13.29 -9.76 8.37
CA GLN A 72 -13.56 -8.72 7.36
C GLN A 72 -12.28 -8.20 6.71
N LEU A 73 -11.15 -8.15 7.45
CA LEU A 73 -9.89 -7.67 6.89
C LEU A 73 -9.49 -8.52 5.68
N LEU A 74 -9.58 -9.85 5.80
CA LEU A 74 -9.20 -10.79 4.74
C LEU A 74 -9.87 -10.53 3.38
N LYS A 75 -11.02 -9.84 3.36
CA LYS A 75 -11.81 -9.58 2.15
C LYS A 75 -11.67 -8.15 1.63
N TYR A 76 -11.01 -7.26 2.35
CA TYR A 76 -10.92 -5.86 1.97
C TYR A 76 -10.06 -5.67 0.72
N LYS A 77 -10.60 -4.94 -0.25
CA LYS A 77 -9.92 -4.59 -1.49
C LYS A 77 -9.72 -3.09 -1.56
N VAL A 78 -8.61 -2.72 -2.20
CA VAL A 78 -8.28 -1.33 -2.52
C VAL A 78 -8.21 -1.16 -4.03
N LYS A 79 -8.61 0.01 -4.49
CA LYS A 79 -8.44 0.40 -5.88
C LYS A 79 -7.03 0.89 -6.11
N ILE A 80 -6.33 0.29 -7.08
CA ILE A 80 -5.01 0.72 -7.53
C ILE A 80 -5.04 0.99 -9.03
N THR A 81 -4.12 1.81 -9.50
CA THR A 81 -3.91 2.06 -10.93
C THR A 81 -2.68 1.28 -11.39
N ALA A 82 -2.76 0.64 -12.55
CA ALA A 82 -1.75 -0.23 -13.09
C ALA A 82 -1.19 0.33 -14.41
N TYR A 83 0.13 0.27 -14.54
CA TYR A 83 0.91 0.71 -15.69
C TYR A 83 1.67 -0.51 -16.24
N PRO A 84 1.20 -1.12 -17.35
CA PRO A 84 1.87 -2.27 -17.95
C PRO A 84 3.33 -1.96 -18.31
N PHE A 85 4.22 -2.90 -18.10
CA PHE A 85 5.63 -2.77 -18.49
C PHE A 85 5.79 -3.04 -19.99
N SER A 86 6.48 -2.14 -20.68
CA SER A 86 6.84 -2.22 -22.10
C SER A 86 8.33 -2.01 -22.38
N GLY A 87 9.14 -1.86 -21.33
CA GLY A 87 10.59 -1.69 -21.45
C GLY A 87 11.33 -2.99 -21.77
N ASP A 88 12.65 -2.89 -21.80
CA ASP A 88 13.53 -4.06 -21.92
C ASP A 88 13.59 -4.81 -20.58
N LYS A 89 13.25 -6.10 -20.60
CA LYS A 89 13.26 -6.96 -19.40
C LYS A 89 14.66 -7.26 -18.90
N ASP A 90 15.67 -7.15 -19.78
CA ASP A 90 17.08 -7.34 -19.43
C ASP A 90 17.70 -6.06 -18.84
N PHE A 91 16.99 -4.92 -18.92
CA PHE A 91 17.44 -3.63 -18.40
C PHE A 91 16.40 -2.98 -17.49
N ILE A 92 16.34 -3.46 -16.24
CA ILE A 92 15.47 -2.93 -15.19
C ILE A 92 16.32 -2.40 -14.04
N ILE A 93 16.01 -1.18 -13.61
CA ILE A 93 16.65 -0.52 -12.47
C ILE A 93 15.61 -0.18 -11.40
N GLU A 94 16.06 0.05 -10.16
CA GLU A 94 15.25 0.48 -9.00
C GLU A 94 14.79 1.95 -9.12
N ARG A 95 14.37 2.37 -10.31
CA ARG A 95 13.83 3.70 -10.58
C ARG A 95 12.73 3.63 -11.61
N VAL A 96 11.76 4.52 -11.49
CA VAL A 96 10.73 4.68 -12.50
C VAL A 96 11.37 5.34 -13.73
N ILE A 97 11.40 4.60 -14.83
CA ILE A 97 11.69 5.13 -16.16
C ILE A 97 10.35 5.18 -16.91
N PRO A 98 9.76 6.37 -17.17
CA PRO A 98 8.45 6.48 -17.79
C PRO A 98 8.33 5.71 -19.11
N ASP A 99 9.39 5.72 -19.93
CA ASP A 99 9.42 5.04 -21.24
C ASP A 99 9.31 3.51 -21.14
N ASN A 100 9.58 2.94 -19.96
CA ASN A 100 9.45 1.51 -19.72
C ASN A 100 7.99 1.08 -19.42
N TYR A 101 7.04 2.00 -19.42
CA TYR A 101 5.65 1.73 -19.07
C TYR A 101 4.64 2.29 -20.09
N GLU A 102 3.60 1.51 -20.40
CA GLU A 102 2.55 1.92 -21.34
C GLU A 102 1.52 2.86 -20.69
N CYS A 103 1.84 4.16 -20.67
CA CYS A 103 0.94 5.20 -20.15
C CYS A 103 -0.40 5.32 -20.93
N SER A 104 -0.50 4.75 -22.14
CA SER A 104 -1.74 4.71 -22.92
C SER A 104 -2.65 3.51 -22.59
N LYS A 105 -2.12 2.47 -21.92
CA LYS A 105 -2.86 1.26 -21.51
C LYS A 105 -3.07 1.18 -20.00
N VAL A 106 -3.16 2.34 -19.35
CA VAL A 106 -3.42 2.43 -17.91
C VAL A 106 -4.81 1.90 -17.59
N TYR A 107 -4.90 1.07 -16.55
CA TYR A 107 -6.17 0.56 -16.07
C TYR A 107 -6.25 0.63 -14.55
N SER A 108 -7.46 0.64 -14.01
CA SER A 108 -7.68 0.50 -12.56
C SER A 108 -8.15 -0.91 -12.24
N GLU A 109 -7.72 -1.44 -11.11
CA GLU A 109 -8.18 -2.73 -10.59
C GLU A 109 -8.39 -2.71 -9.08
N GLU A 110 -9.23 -3.62 -8.60
CA GLU A 110 -9.45 -3.86 -7.17
C GLU A 110 -8.64 -5.05 -6.70
N VAL A 111 -7.67 -4.80 -5.84
CA VAL A 111 -6.74 -5.82 -5.32
C VAL A 111 -6.93 -5.95 -3.83
N GLU A 112 -6.86 -7.20 -3.33
CA GLU A 112 -6.84 -7.48 -1.89
C GLU A 112 -5.74 -6.65 -1.20
N LEU A 113 -6.11 -5.94 -0.14
CA LEU A 113 -5.19 -5.06 0.58
C LEU A 113 -3.93 -5.80 1.05
N ASN A 114 -4.07 -7.07 1.47
CA ASN A 114 -2.93 -7.93 1.82
C ASN A 114 -1.90 -8.05 0.70
N LYS A 115 -2.35 -8.23 -0.55
CA LYS A 115 -1.46 -8.33 -1.73
C LYS A 115 -0.78 -6.99 -1.99
N VAL A 116 -1.51 -5.88 -1.88
CA VAL A 116 -0.95 -4.53 -2.01
C VAL A 116 0.10 -4.27 -0.95
N CYS A 117 -0.19 -4.51 0.32
CA CYS A 117 0.79 -4.38 1.42
C CYS A 117 2.01 -5.28 1.19
N ASN A 118 1.81 -6.51 0.74
CA ASN A 118 2.91 -7.42 0.41
C ASN A 118 3.79 -6.88 -0.72
N GLN A 119 3.18 -6.33 -1.78
CA GLN A 119 3.94 -5.71 -2.86
C GLN A 119 4.71 -4.48 -2.39
N ILE A 120 4.08 -3.60 -1.59
CA ILE A 120 4.72 -2.43 -0.98
C ILE A 120 5.97 -2.83 -0.19
N ILE A 121 5.85 -3.82 0.70
CA ILE A 121 6.96 -4.29 1.55
C ILE A 121 8.11 -4.88 0.73
N HIS A 122 7.80 -5.53 -0.38
CA HIS A 122 8.76 -6.20 -1.26
C HIS A 122 8.98 -5.44 -2.57
N SER A 123 8.83 -4.12 -2.54
CA SER A 123 8.99 -3.26 -3.71
C SER A 123 10.45 -3.24 -4.18
N PHE A 124 10.65 -3.52 -5.46
CA PHE A 124 11.91 -3.26 -6.17
C PHE A 124 11.91 -1.87 -6.82
N VAL A 125 10.75 -1.42 -7.30
CA VAL A 125 10.55 -0.02 -7.71
C VAL A 125 9.72 0.66 -6.63
N TRP A 126 10.17 1.81 -6.13
CA TRP A 126 9.45 2.60 -5.14
C TRP A 126 9.67 4.10 -5.38
N SER A 127 8.60 4.85 -5.64
CA SER A 127 8.71 6.28 -5.91
C SER A 127 7.45 7.05 -5.58
N VAL A 128 7.59 8.32 -5.19
CA VAL A 128 6.45 9.23 -5.00
C VAL A 128 6.11 9.87 -6.35
N ALA A 129 4.87 9.75 -6.78
CA ALA A 129 4.34 10.41 -7.97
C ALA A 129 3.85 11.82 -7.63
N TYR A 130 4.07 12.75 -8.54
CA TYR A 130 3.67 14.15 -8.42
C TYR A 130 2.71 14.56 -9.52
N ASN A 131 1.77 15.43 -9.19
CA ASN A 131 1.01 16.14 -10.20
C ASN A 131 1.91 17.21 -10.84
N GLN A 132 1.96 17.23 -12.18
CA GLN A 132 2.79 18.12 -13.00
C GLN A 132 2.58 19.60 -12.66
N ASP A 133 1.36 20.02 -12.35
CA ASP A 133 1.03 21.44 -12.22
C ASP A 133 1.30 22.02 -10.81
N ALA A 134 1.16 21.20 -9.77
CA ALA A 134 1.08 21.69 -8.39
C ALA A 134 2.25 21.26 -7.50
N LYS A 135 3.18 20.44 -8.02
CA LYS A 135 4.19 19.71 -7.20
C LYS A 135 3.57 19.06 -5.96
N LYS A 136 2.29 18.69 -6.06
CA LYS A 136 1.55 17.98 -5.02
C LYS A 136 1.78 16.50 -5.22
N ILE A 137 2.02 15.81 -4.12
CA ILE A 137 2.10 14.36 -4.09
C ILE A 137 0.76 13.81 -4.58
N HIS A 138 0.81 13.06 -5.67
CA HIS A 138 -0.34 12.42 -6.31
C HIS A 138 -0.56 11.01 -5.77
N GLY A 139 0.54 10.26 -5.53
CA GLY A 139 0.47 8.93 -4.95
C GLY A 139 1.83 8.26 -4.88
N VAL A 140 1.83 6.96 -4.65
CA VAL A 140 3.06 6.17 -4.56
C VAL A 140 3.06 5.07 -5.61
N LEU A 141 4.11 5.08 -6.41
CA LEU A 141 4.42 4.09 -7.42
C LEU A 141 5.22 2.96 -6.79
N PHE A 142 4.82 1.74 -7.07
CA PHE A 142 5.51 0.56 -6.58
C PHE A 142 5.41 -0.61 -7.57
N ALA A 143 6.47 -1.40 -7.63
CA ALA A 143 6.46 -2.69 -8.31
C ALA A 143 7.33 -3.65 -7.49
N SER A 144 6.80 -4.84 -7.21
CA SER A 144 7.57 -5.86 -6.48
C SER A 144 8.67 -6.44 -7.35
N ASP A 145 9.64 -7.10 -6.72
CA ASP A 145 10.69 -7.83 -7.45
C ASP A 145 10.13 -8.85 -8.46
N LYS A 146 8.96 -9.43 -8.16
CA LYS A 146 8.26 -10.39 -9.01
C LYS A 146 7.48 -9.74 -10.15
N SER A 147 6.98 -8.52 -9.96
CA SER A 147 6.07 -7.86 -10.92
C SER A 147 6.74 -6.74 -11.71
N LYS A 148 8.01 -6.39 -11.42
CA LYS A 148 8.74 -5.27 -12.04
C LYS A 148 8.84 -5.35 -13.57
N THR A 149 8.79 -6.54 -14.15
CA THR A 149 8.81 -6.83 -15.60
C THR A 149 7.41 -6.94 -16.22
N GLU A 150 6.35 -6.79 -15.43
CA GLU A 150 4.96 -7.00 -15.83
C GLU A 150 4.15 -5.71 -15.69
N VAL A 151 4.22 -5.09 -14.51
CA VAL A 151 3.35 -3.97 -14.15
C VAL A 151 3.92 -3.17 -12.97
N MET A 152 3.77 -1.85 -13.07
CA MET A 152 3.94 -0.92 -11.96
C MET A 152 2.57 -0.45 -11.48
N TYR A 153 2.39 -0.37 -10.17
CA TYR A 153 1.16 0.09 -9.57
C TYR A 153 1.32 1.48 -8.99
N LEU A 154 0.24 2.25 -8.99
CA LEU A 154 0.08 3.49 -8.25
C LEU A 154 -1.04 3.30 -7.24
N ILE A 155 -0.74 3.57 -5.97
CA ILE A 155 -1.75 3.71 -4.93
C ILE A 155 -1.97 5.18 -4.59
N MET A 156 -3.24 5.59 -4.65
CA MET A 156 -3.67 6.92 -4.23
C MET A 156 -3.64 7.00 -2.71
N PRO A 157 -3.10 8.08 -2.10
CA PRO A 157 -3.02 8.19 -0.66
C PRO A 157 -4.41 8.18 0.01
N GLU A 158 -5.44 8.71 -0.67
CA GLU A 158 -6.82 8.68 -0.20
C GLU A 158 -7.35 7.25 -0.08
N GLU A 159 -7.06 6.39 -1.05
CA GLU A 159 -7.44 4.98 -1.02
C GLU A 159 -6.70 4.23 0.09
N PHE A 160 -5.41 4.52 0.28
CA PHE A 160 -4.65 3.90 1.38
C PHE A 160 -5.10 4.40 2.76
N ILE A 161 -5.50 5.66 2.88
CA ILE A 161 -6.08 6.21 4.11
C ILE A 161 -7.41 5.51 4.44
N LYS A 162 -8.28 5.29 3.45
CA LYS A 162 -9.52 4.50 3.64
C LYS A 162 -9.21 3.09 4.12
N ALA A 163 -8.17 2.46 3.57
CA ALA A 163 -7.72 1.15 4.01
C ALA A 163 -7.23 1.16 5.48
N ILE A 164 -6.51 2.20 5.89
CA ILE A 164 -6.10 2.39 7.29
C ILE A 164 -7.33 2.57 8.19
N ASP A 165 -8.29 3.41 7.81
CA ASP A 165 -9.52 3.64 8.56
C ASP A 165 -10.29 2.33 8.74
N PHE A 166 -10.47 1.57 7.65
CA PHE A 166 -11.09 0.25 7.70
C PHE A 166 -10.37 -0.70 8.65
N CYS A 167 -9.04 -0.76 8.62
CA CYS A 167 -8.25 -1.62 9.51
C CYS A 167 -8.40 -1.21 10.98
N ILE A 168 -8.46 0.09 11.29
CA ILE A 168 -8.65 0.58 12.66
C ILE A 168 -10.05 0.21 13.17
N GLU A 169 -11.07 0.35 12.32
CA GLU A 169 -12.48 0.07 12.67
C GLU A 169 -12.79 -1.43 12.81
N HIS A 170 -12.25 -2.26 11.92
CA HIS A 170 -12.63 -3.67 11.80
C HIS A 170 -11.54 -4.65 12.25
N GLY A 171 -10.34 -4.17 12.56
CA GLY A 171 -9.28 -5.01 13.08
C GLY A 171 -9.58 -5.48 14.50
N ASN A 172 -9.73 -6.80 14.64
CA ASN A 172 -10.13 -7.46 15.87
C ASN A 172 -8.98 -7.53 16.88
N ILE A 173 -8.87 -6.52 17.75
CA ILE A 173 -8.23 -6.50 19.10
C ILE A 173 -8.87 -5.38 19.92
#